data_AF-A0A1E3KMM0-F1
#
_entry.id   AF-A0A1E3KMM0-F1
#
_cell.length_a   1.000
_cell.length_b   1.000
_cell.length_c   1.000
_cell.angle_alpha   90.00
_cell.angle_beta   90.00
_cell.angle_gamma   90.00
#
_symmetry.space_group_name_H-M   'P 1'
#
loop_
_entity.id
_entity.type
_entity.pdbx_description
1 polymer ?
#
loop_
_entity_poly.entity_id
_entity_poly.type
_entity_poly.pdbx_seq_one_letter_code
_entity_poly.pdbx_strand_id
1 'polypeptide(L)'
;MIKIDLKNLAKSKGFTLTDISKATGISMNTLSVLGRNVSTGIQFDTLDKICRFLTCTPNDIIKVLPDDYIVQVPAQKSKDDAIYAIGVKETVIHKSIVENSMYDADAEENIFYVKLISCTDNEAIFFVGLPVGSGFFNTPTESEEKTTKWLVSLNERNRASISKQATGIYLENYWNKKIALPQKVSIVFNVPNQGSVYSFTLHEKDDHVLLEDH
;
A
#
# COMPACT_ATOMS: atom_id res chain seq x y z
N MET A 1 -4.70 -10.58 5.81
CA MET A 1 -3.50 -10.98 6.56
C MET A 1 -3.67 -10.70 8.06
N ILE A 2 -3.10 -11.55 8.92
CA ILE A 2 -3.05 -11.30 10.36
C ILE A 2 -1.88 -10.35 10.66
N LYS A 3 -2.11 -9.29 11.44
CA LYS A 3 -1.08 -8.36 11.93
C LYS A 3 -1.13 -8.22 13.45
N ILE A 4 0.03 -7.98 14.04
CA ILE A 4 0.24 -7.71 15.46
C ILE A 4 0.47 -6.20 15.63
N ASP A 5 -0.48 -5.52 16.27
CA ASP A 5 -0.47 -4.07 16.49
C ASP A 5 0.31 -3.66 17.75
N LEU A 6 1.44 -4.33 18.00
CA LEU A 6 2.19 -4.20 19.26
C LEU A 6 2.73 -2.78 19.47
N LYS A 7 3.27 -2.15 18.43
CA LYS A 7 3.91 -0.82 18.54
C LYS A 7 2.89 0.26 18.90
N ASN A 8 1.75 0.28 18.23
CA ASN A 8 0.73 1.28 18.49
C ASN A 8 0.09 1.07 19.86
N LEU A 9 -0.20 -0.18 20.22
CA LEU A 9 -0.76 -0.50 21.53
C LEU A 9 0.21 -0.11 22.67
N ALA A 10 1.50 -0.45 22.54
CA ALA A 10 2.53 -0.07 23.50
C ALA A 10 2.62 1.46 23.64
N LYS A 11 2.71 2.18 22.52
CA LYS A 11 2.77 3.64 22.49
C LYS A 11 1.53 4.28 23.14
N SER A 12 0.33 3.78 22.84
CA SER A 12 -0.93 4.26 23.42
C SER A 12 -0.99 4.12 24.95
N LYS A 13 -0.23 3.16 25.49
CA LYS A 13 -0.09 2.89 26.93
C LYS A 13 1.17 3.50 27.54
N GLY A 14 1.92 4.31 26.79
CA GLY A 14 3.13 4.99 27.26
C GLY A 14 4.37 4.10 27.39
N PHE A 15 4.39 2.93 26.72
CA PHE A 15 5.50 1.99 26.78
C PHE A 15 6.25 1.89 25.44
N THR A 16 7.55 1.62 25.55
CA THR A 16 8.39 1.22 24.42
C THR A 16 8.53 -0.31 24.37
N LEU A 17 9.02 -0.83 23.23
CA LEU A 17 9.38 -2.26 23.14
C LEU A 17 10.48 -2.64 24.13
N THR A 18 11.38 -1.70 24.46
CA THR A 18 12.43 -1.88 25.46
C THR A 18 11.84 -2.07 26.85
N ASP A 19 10.79 -1.32 27.20
CA ASP A 19 10.11 -1.45 28.50
C ASP A 19 9.43 -2.81 28.62
N ILE A 20 8.74 -3.24 27.55
CA ILE A 20 8.13 -4.57 27.48
C ILE A 20 9.20 -5.65 27.65
N SER A 21 10.33 -5.55 26.96
CA SER A 21 11.43 -6.52 27.06
C SER A 21 11.96 -6.64 28.49
N LYS A 22 12.24 -5.50 29.13
CA LYS A 22 12.75 -5.45 30.51
C LYS A 22 11.76 -6.03 31.52
N ALA A 23 10.47 -5.78 31.35
CA ALA A 23 9.44 -6.23 32.29
C ALA A 23 9.02 -7.70 32.10
N THR A 24 9.05 -8.20 30.86
CA THR A 24 8.52 -9.54 30.52
C THR A 24 9.60 -10.59 30.29
N GLY A 25 10.86 -10.18 30.12
CA GLY A 25 11.96 -11.04 29.71
C GLY A 25 11.90 -11.51 28.25
N ILE A 26 10.93 -11.03 27.46
CA ILE A 26 10.88 -11.31 26.02
C ILE A 26 12.04 -10.61 25.33
N SER A 27 12.74 -11.32 24.44
CA SER A 27 13.87 -10.75 23.72
C SER A 27 13.45 -9.55 22.86
N MET A 28 14.33 -8.54 22.77
CA MET A 28 14.12 -7.40 21.88
C MET A 28 13.99 -7.82 20.42
N ASN A 29 14.67 -8.89 20.01
CA ASN A 29 14.54 -9.44 18.67
C ASN A 29 13.11 -9.92 18.39
N THR A 30 12.55 -10.73 19.30
CA THR A 30 11.16 -11.22 19.20
C THR A 30 10.17 -10.06 19.13
N LEU A 31 10.27 -9.08 20.03
CA LEU A 31 9.38 -7.91 20.04
C LEU A 31 9.53 -7.05 18.78
N SER A 32 10.75 -6.92 18.26
CA SER A 32 11.02 -6.19 17.02
C SER A 32 10.42 -6.88 15.79
N VAL A 33 10.52 -8.22 15.71
CA VAL A 33 9.92 -9.00 14.62
C VAL A 33 8.39 -8.94 14.68
N LEU A 34 7.80 -9.09 15.87
CA LEU A 34 6.36 -8.93 16.09
C LEU A 34 5.90 -7.51 15.75
N GLY A 35 6.59 -6.49 16.26
CA GLY A 35 6.25 -5.08 16.03
C GLY A 35 6.49 -4.60 14.60
N ARG A 36 7.24 -5.35 13.78
CA ARG A 36 7.41 -5.10 12.33
C ARG A 36 6.48 -5.95 11.47
N ASN A 37 5.67 -6.83 12.07
CA ASN A 37 4.79 -7.75 11.34
C ASN A 37 5.52 -8.70 10.36
N VAL A 38 6.76 -9.07 10.69
CA VAL A 38 7.57 -10.03 9.89
C VAL A 38 7.46 -11.45 10.47
N SER A 39 6.79 -11.62 11.61
CA SER A 39 6.63 -12.92 12.25
C SER A 39 5.63 -13.80 11.51
N THR A 40 5.94 -15.08 11.35
CA THR A 40 5.00 -16.10 10.83
C THR A 40 4.03 -16.61 11.90
N GLY A 41 4.27 -16.28 13.18
CA GLY A 41 3.39 -16.64 14.29
C GLY A 41 3.81 -15.99 15.61
N ILE A 42 3.05 -16.28 16.67
CA ILE A 42 3.35 -15.87 18.04
C ILE A 42 3.07 -17.03 18.98
N GLN A 43 4.00 -17.33 19.88
CA GLN A 43 3.77 -18.33 20.91
C GLN A 43 2.80 -17.80 21.97
N PHE A 44 1.91 -18.65 22.49
CA PHE A 44 0.93 -18.21 23.49
C PHE A 44 1.56 -17.67 24.76
N ASP A 45 2.68 -18.21 25.24
CA ASP A 45 3.41 -17.64 26.38
C ASP A 45 3.89 -16.21 26.11
N THR A 46 4.39 -15.94 24.90
CA THR A 46 4.78 -14.59 24.50
C THR A 46 3.58 -13.65 24.44
N LEU A 47 2.46 -14.11 23.86
CA LEU A 47 1.23 -13.33 23.79
C LEU A 47 0.65 -13.04 25.19
N ASP A 48 0.60 -14.04 26.07
CA ASP A 48 0.13 -13.91 27.46
C ASP A 48 0.97 -12.88 28.23
N LYS A 49 2.30 -12.96 28.16
CA LYS A 49 3.21 -11.99 28.79
C LYS A 49 2.98 -10.56 28.31
N ILE A 50 2.83 -10.37 26.99
CA ILE A 50 2.54 -9.05 26.40
C ILE A 50 1.17 -8.55 26.89
N CYS A 51 0.14 -9.39 26.84
CA CYS A 51 -1.21 -9.05 27.24
C CYS A 51 -1.30 -8.68 28.73
N ARG A 52 -0.64 -9.44 29.62
CA ARG A 52 -0.57 -9.13 31.05
C ARG A 52 0.15 -7.82 31.32
N PHE A 53 1.32 -7.61 30.70
CA PHE A 53 2.08 -6.38 30.89
C PHE A 53 1.33 -5.14 30.40
N LEU A 54 0.77 -5.21 29.18
CA LEU A 54 0.01 -4.09 28.61
C LEU A 54 -1.42 -3.99 29.17
N THR A 55 -1.87 -4.92 30.02
CA THR A 55 -3.26 -4.99 30.48
C THR A 55 -4.23 -4.90 29.27
N CYS A 56 -4.08 -5.83 28.34
CA CYS A 56 -4.91 -5.96 27.14
C CYS A 56 -5.27 -7.41 26.87
N THR A 57 -6.16 -7.61 25.91
CA THR A 57 -6.58 -8.93 25.41
C THR A 57 -5.92 -9.24 24.07
N PRO A 58 -5.91 -10.51 23.62
CA PRO A 58 -5.48 -10.87 22.27
C PRO A 58 -6.21 -10.10 21.17
N ASN A 59 -7.49 -9.74 21.38
CA ASN A 59 -8.29 -8.97 20.41
C ASN A 59 -7.81 -7.51 20.23
N ASP A 60 -7.16 -6.97 21.26
CA ASP A 60 -6.61 -5.61 21.20
C ASP A 60 -5.35 -5.55 20.33
N ILE A 61 -4.57 -6.62 20.30
CA ILE A 61 -3.26 -6.67 19.63
C ILE A 61 -3.28 -7.42 18.28
N ILE A 62 -4.10 -8.46 18.12
CA ILE A 62 -4.19 -9.23 16.87
C ILE A 62 -5.28 -8.61 15.98
N LYS A 63 -4.92 -8.22 14.76
CA LYS A 63 -5.83 -7.67 13.76
C LYS A 63 -5.88 -8.57 12.54
N VAL A 64 -7.10 -8.84 12.06
CA VAL A 64 -7.31 -9.43 10.74
C VAL A 64 -7.56 -8.29 9.78
N LEU A 65 -6.58 -8.02 8.91
CA LEU A 65 -6.70 -7.01 7.87
C LEU A 65 -7.00 -7.70 6.53
N PRO A 66 -7.62 -6.98 5.58
CA PRO A 66 -7.61 -7.41 4.18
C PRO A 66 -6.18 -7.62 3.67
N ASP A 67 -6.07 -8.29 2.53
CA ASP A 67 -4.78 -8.43 1.88
C ASP A 67 -4.25 -7.06 1.43
N ASP A 68 -2.94 -6.87 1.49
CA ASP A 68 -2.30 -5.73 0.86
C ASP A 68 -2.09 -6.04 -0.64
N TYR A 69 -1.84 -5.01 -1.45
CA TYR A 69 -1.61 -5.16 -2.88
C TYR A 69 -0.24 -4.62 -3.24
N ILE A 70 0.46 -5.35 -4.10
CA ILE A 70 1.70 -4.93 -4.73
C ILE A 70 1.34 -4.34 -6.09
N VAL A 71 1.83 -3.12 -6.33
CA VAL A 71 1.69 -2.46 -7.63
C VAL A 71 2.90 -2.77 -8.49
N GLN A 72 2.65 -3.24 -9.69
CA GLN A 72 3.65 -3.48 -10.71
C GLN A 72 3.34 -2.61 -11.94
N VAL A 73 4.38 -2.13 -12.61
CA VAL A 73 4.24 -1.39 -13.87
C VAL A 73 5.07 -2.11 -14.92
N PRO A 74 4.44 -2.80 -15.88
CA PRO A 74 5.17 -3.44 -16.97
C PRO A 74 5.91 -2.40 -17.83
N ALA A 75 6.97 -2.85 -18.50
CA ALA A 75 7.76 -2.01 -19.39
C ALA A 75 6.88 -1.40 -20.48
N GLN A 76 6.77 -0.08 -20.49
CA GLN A 76 5.95 0.68 -21.43
C GLN A 76 6.54 2.08 -21.64
N LYS A 77 5.96 2.84 -22.58
CA LYS A 77 6.17 4.29 -22.66
C LYS A 77 4.95 4.98 -22.03
N SER A 78 5.16 6.14 -21.41
CA SER A 78 4.03 7.00 -21.07
C SER A 78 3.36 7.51 -22.35
N LYS A 79 2.03 7.63 -22.30
CA LYS A 79 1.22 8.22 -23.37
C LYS A 79 0.27 9.23 -22.74
N ASP A 80 0.29 10.47 -23.23
CA ASP A 80 -0.55 11.56 -22.71
C ASP A 80 -0.45 11.70 -21.18
N ASP A 81 0.79 11.64 -20.68
CA ASP A 81 1.16 11.64 -19.25
C ASP A 81 0.47 10.56 -18.40
N ALA A 82 0.10 9.45 -19.04
CA ALA A 82 -0.51 8.29 -18.41
C ALA A 82 0.30 7.00 -18.62
N ILE A 83 0.23 6.11 -17.63
CA ILE A 83 0.72 4.73 -17.66
C ILE A 83 -0.38 3.80 -17.14
N TYR A 84 -0.31 2.52 -17.49
CA TYR A 84 -1.08 1.50 -16.79
C TYR A 84 -0.22 0.80 -15.74
N ALA A 85 -0.87 0.33 -14.69
CA ALA A 85 -0.27 -0.40 -13.58
C ALA A 85 -1.15 -1.61 -13.24
N ILE A 86 -0.57 -2.57 -12.53
CA ILE A 86 -1.19 -3.84 -12.18
C ILE A 86 -1.18 -3.97 -10.66
N GLY A 87 -2.35 -4.18 -10.06
CA GLY A 87 -2.48 -4.51 -8.65
C GLY A 87 -2.67 -6.01 -8.46
N VAL A 88 -1.76 -6.64 -7.72
CA VAL A 88 -1.83 -8.07 -7.35
C VAL A 88 -1.79 -8.19 -5.84
N LYS A 89 -2.54 -9.14 -5.28
CA LYS A 89 -2.52 -9.43 -3.84
C LYS A 89 -1.11 -9.84 -3.39
N GLU A 90 -0.66 -9.31 -2.27
CA GLU A 90 0.65 -9.65 -1.70
C GLU A 90 0.76 -11.15 -1.41
N THR A 91 -0.30 -11.79 -0.93
CA THR A 91 -0.29 -13.25 -0.67
C THR A 91 -0.11 -14.09 -1.93
N VAL A 92 -0.63 -13.65 -3.07
CA VAL A 92 -0.49 -14.33 -4.36
C VAL A 92 0.97 -14.29 -4.81
N ILE A 93 1.60 -13.11 -4.77
CA ILE A 93 3.02 -12.93 -5.09
C ILE A 93 3.90 -13.74 -4.15
N HIS A 94 3.61 -13.72 -2.85
CA HIS A 94 4.37 -14.49 -1.88
C HIS A 94 4.27 -16.00 -2.15
N LYS A 95 3.07 -16.49 -2.44
CA LYS A 95 2.85 -17.91 -2.79
C LYS A 95 3.61 -18.30 -4.04
N SER A 96 3.54 -17.49 -5.11
CA SER A 96 4.25 -17.76 -6.37
C SER A 96 5.77 -17.87 -6.17
N ILE A 97 6.34 -17.01 -5.31
CA ILE A 97 7.77 -17.06 -4.97
C ILE A 97 8.12 -18.33 -4.18
N VAL A 98 7.34 -18.65 -3.14
CA VAL A 98 7.62 -19.80 -2.26
C VAL A 98 7.47 -21.12 -3.01
N GLU A 99 6.45 -21.23 -3.86
CA GLU A 99 6.18 -22.43 -4.66
C GLU A 99 7.02 -22.48 -5.95
N ASN A 100 7.76 -21.42 -6.26
CA ASN A 100 8.49 -21.25 -7.50
C ASN A 100 7.61 -21.54 -8.74
N SER A 101 6.38 -21.02 -8.70
CA SER A 101 5.33 -21.24 -9.71
C SER A 101 4.75 -19.90 -10.15
N MET A 102 4.31 -19.80 -11.41
CA MET A 102 3.57 -18.62 -11.87
C MET A 102 2.15 -18.65 -11.29
N TYR A 103 1.63 -17.48 -10.92
CA TYR A 103 0.20 -17.33 -10.61
C TYR A 103 -0.60 -17.11 -11.91
N ASP A 104 -1.91 -17.33 -11.83
CA ASP A 104 -2.84 -17.06 -12.92
C ASP A 104 -3.04 -15.55 -13.07
N ALA A 105 -2.41 -14.94 -14.07
CA ALA A 105 -2.45 -13.51 -14.30
C ALA A 105 -3.88 -13.02 -14.61
N ASP A 106 -4.63 -13.76 -15.43
CA ASP A 106 -6.00 -13.40 -15.80
C ASP A 106 -6.92 -13.39 -14.59
N ALA A 107 -6.68 -14.28 -13.61
CA ALA A 107 -7.42 -14.31 -12.36
C ALA A 107 -6.99 -13.25 -11.34
N GLU A 108 -5.69 -12.99 -11.20
CA GLU A 108 -5.16 -12.23 -10.04
C GLU A 108 -4.77 -10.78 -10.35
N GLU A 109 -4.51 -10.44 -11.61
CA GLU A 109 -4.07 -9.10 -12.02
C GLU A 109 -5.25 -8.14 -12.20
N ASN A 110 -5.12 -6.94 -11.64
CA ASN A 110 -6.11 -5.89 -11.79
C ASN A 110 -5.43 -4.67 -12.43
N ILE A 111 -5.76 -4.42 -13.69
CA ILE A 111 -5.14 -3.35 -14.48
C ILE A 111 -5.86 -2.03 -14.19
N PHE A 112 -5.10 -0.98 -13.85
CA PHE A 112 -5.60 0.38 -13.62
C PHE A 112 -4.63 1.41 -14.20
N TYR A 113 -4.97 2.69 -14.15
CA TYR A 113 -4.20 3.75 -14.77
C TYR A 113 -3.73 4.79 -13.75
N VAL A 114 -2.55 5.33 -14.02
CA VAL A 114 -1.98 6.49 -13.33
C VAL A 114 -1.82 7.59 -14.37
N LYS A 115 -2.31 8.80 -14.09
CA LYS A 115 -2.16 9.94 -14.99
C LYS A 115 -1.81 11.21 -14.23
N LEU A 116 -0.81 11.95 -14.70
CA LEU A 116 -0.60 13.32 -14.22
C LEU A 116 -1.70 14.22 -14.77
N ILE A 117 -2.52 14.79 -13.89
CA ILE A 117 -3.60 15.72 -14.25
C ILE A 117 -3.04 17.13 -14.42
N SER A 118 -2.24 17.57 -13.45
CA SER A 118 -1.66 18.91 -13.44
C SER A 118 -0.43 18.95 -12.56
N CYS A 119 0.52 19.82 -12.91
CA CYS A 119 1.69 20.11 -12.08
C CYS A 119 1.83 21.63 -11.92
N THR A 120 2.11 22.04 -10.70
CA THR A 120 2.56 23.39 -10.34
C THR A 120 3.95 23.28 -9.72
N ASP A 121 4.58 24.41 -9.39
CA ASP A 121 5.90 24.42 -8.75
C ASP A 121 5.90 23.73 -7.37
N ASN A 122 4.75 23.65 -6.70
CA ASN A 122 4.63 23.11 -5.34
C ASN A 122 3.88 21.78 -5.26
N GLU A 123 2.92 21.54 -6.15
CA GLU A 123 2.03 20.38 -6.09
C GLU A 123 1.80 19.74 -7.45
N ALA A 124 1.91 18.42 -7.50
CA ALA A 124 1.44 17.60 -8.62
C ALA A 124 0.18 16.84 -8.23
N ILE A 125 -0.79 16.84 -9.14
CA ILE A 125 -2.07 16.14 -8.98
C ILE A 125 -2.10 14.95 -9.92
N PHE A 126 -2.24 13.76 -9.35
CA PHE A 126 -2.36 12.51 -10.08
C PHE A 126 -3.77 11.96 -10.01
N PHE A 127 -4.14 11.25 -11.06
CA PHE A 127 -5.28 10.36 -11.12
C PHE A 127 -4.82 8.93 -10.92
N VAL A 128 -5.52 8.16 -10.09
CA VAL A 128 -5.37 6.70 -9.99
C VAL A 128 -6.75 6.05 -10.10
N GLY A 129 -6.93 5.14 -11.05
CA GLY A 129 -8.18 4.41 -11.23
C GLY A 129 -8.42 3.98 -12.67
N LEU A 130 -9.68 3.79 -13.05
CA LEU A 130 -10.09 3.55 -14.42
C LEU A 130 -10.31 4.87 -15.18
N PRO A 131 -10.00 4.96 -16.48
CA PRO A 131 -10.19 6.17 -17.25
C PRO A 131 -11.66 6.63 -17.20
N VAL A 132 -11.89 7.92 -16.94
CA VAL A 132 -13.22 8.55 -16.93
C VAL A 132 -13.39 9.39 -18.19
N GLY A 133 -14.33 9.04 -19.07
CA GLY A 133 -14.86 9.94 -20.11
C GLY A 133 -14.50 9.65 -21.58
N SER A 134 -15.55 9.35 -22.35
CA SER A 134 -15.87 9.67 -23.75
C SER A 134 -14.79 9.59 -24.84
N GLY A 135 -14.35 8.37 -25.13
CA GLY A 135 -13.74 8.01 -26.43
C GLY A 135 -13.79 6.52 -26.76
N PHE A 136 -14.21 5.70 -25.79
CA PHE A 136 -14.07 4.25 -25.82
C PHE A 136 -15.33 3.52 -25.33
N PHE A 137 -16.53 4.10 -25.47
CA PHE A 137 -17.74 3.35 -25.17
C PHE A 137 -18.00 2.28 -26.24
N ASN A 138 -17.38 1.12 -26.05
CA ASN A 138 -18.08 -0.15 -26.10
C ASN A 138 -18.48 -0.52 -24.66
N THR A 139 -19.30 -1.56 -24.52
CA THR A 139 -19.50 -2.28 -23.25
C THR A 139 -18.16 -2.42 -22.51
N PRO A 140 -18.08 -2.17 -21.18
CA PRO A 140 -16.85 -2.43 -20.43
C PRO A 140 -16.33 -3.81 -20.77
N THR A 141 -15.05 -3.92 -21.06
CA THR A 141 -14.42 -5.23 -21.25
C THR A 141 -14.52 -6.03 -19.95
N GLU A 142 -14.48 -7.35 -20.03
CA GLU A 142 -14.49 -8.23 -18.85
C GLU A 142 -13.39 -7.83 -17.83
N SER A 143 -12.24 -7.40 -18.35
CA SER A 143 -11.13 -6.86 -17.54
C SER A 143 -11.48 -5.56 -16.82
N GLU A 144 -12.21 -4.64 -17.46
CA GLU A 144 -12.62 -3.36 -16.85
C GLU A 144 -13.69 -3.56 -15.77
N GLU A 145 -14.62 -4.50 -15.97
CA GLU A 145 -15.61 -4.85 -14.94
C GLU A 145 -14.94 -5.48 -13.72
N LYS A 146 -13.97 -6.39 -13.94
CA LYS A 146 -13.16 -6.99 -12.88
C LYS A 146 -12.42 -5.91 -12.09
N THR A 147 -11.66 -5.04 -12.76
CA THR A 147 -10.95 -3.93 -12.11
C THR A 147 -11.92 -3.01 -11.38
N THR A 148 -13.09 -2.72 -11.94
CA THR A 148 -14.09 -1.87 -11.27
C THR A 148 -14.52 -2.47 -9.94
N LYS A 149 -14.88 -3.76 -9.93
CA LYS A 149 -15.28 -4.49 -8.71
C LYS A 149 -14.12 -4.50 -7.71
N TRP A 150 -12.90 -4.73 -8.19
CA TRP A 150 -11.70 -4.69 -7.36
C TRP A 150 -11.51 -3.31 -6.71
N LEU A 151 -11.46 -2.23 -7.48
CA LEU A 151 -11.27 -0.86 -6.98
C LEU A 151 -12.32 -0.46 -5.94
N VAL A 152 -13.59 -0.83 -6.16
CA VAL A 152 -14.69 -0.56 -5.20
C VAL A 152 -14.51 -1.36 -3.90
N SER A 153 -13.97 -2.59 -3.98
CA SER A 153 -13.75 -3.45 -2.82
C SER A 153 -12.58 -2.99 -1.91
N LEU A 154 -11.70 -2.12 -2.40
CA LEU A 154 -10.54 -1.65 -1.65
C LEU A 154 -10.95 -0.77 -0.48
N ASN A 155 -10.42 -1.06 0.70
CA ASN A 155 -10.52 -0.18 1.86
C ASN A 155 -9.58 1.04 1.74
N GLU A 156 -9.70 2.00 2.64
CA GLU A 156 -8.89 3.23 2.62
C GLU A 156 -7.38 2.96 2.65
N ARG A 157 -6.94 1.98 3.46
CA ARG A 157 -5.53 1.57 3.56
C ARG A 157 -5.01 1.08 2.20
N ASN A 158 -5.76 0.20 1.53
CA ASN A 158 -5.36 -0.34 0.25
C ASN A 158 -5.31 0.77 -0.82
N ARG A 159 -6.34 1.63 -0.87
CA ARG A 159 -6.39 2.76 -1.81
C ARG A 159 -5.20 3.70 -1.62
N ALA A 160 -4.87 4.07 -0.37
CA ALA A 160 -3.71 4.90 -0.07
C ALA A 160 -2.38 4.23 -0.47
N SER A 161 -2.20 2.94 -0.13
CA SER A 161 -0.99 2.18 -0.46
C SER A 161 -0.79 2.03 -1.97
N ILE A 162 -1.84 1.67 -2.71
CA ILE A 162 -1.79 1.55 -4.18
C ILE A 162 -1.48 2.90 -4.81
N SER A 163 -2.14 3.97 -4.37
CA SER A 163 -1.88 5.33 -4.85
C SER A 163 -0.42 5.71 -4.70
N LYS A 164 0.13 5.48 -3.50
CA LYS A 164 1.53 5.77 -3.16
C LYS A 164 2.51 4.99 -4.02
N GLN A 165 2.32 3.67 -4.13
CA GLN A 165 3.21 2.83 -4.94
C GLN A 165 3.16 3.21 -6.42
N ALA A 166 1.96 3.34 -6.99
CA ALA A 166 1.78 3.59 -8.42
C ALA A 166 2.37 4.95 -8.84
N THR A 167 2.12 5.99 -8.05
CA THR A 167 2.65 7.32 -8.31
C THR A 167 4.14 7.42 -8.03
N GLY A 168 4.66 6.71 -7.02
CA GLY A 168 6.10 6.60 -6.79
C GLY A 168 6.82 6.02 -8.02
N ILE A 169 6.31 4.90 -8.56
CA ILE A 169 6.86 4.29 -9.78
C ILE A 169 6.77 5.25 -10.98
N TYR A 170 5.66 6.01 -11.11
CA TYR A 170 5.53 7.05 -12.14
C TYR A 170 6.64 8.10 -12.01
N LEU A 171 6.82 8.65 -10.81
CA LEU A 171 7.77 9.74 -10.55
C LEU A 171 9.21 9.31 -10.83
N GLU A 172 9.57 8.09 -10.48
CA GLU A 172 10.92 7.57 -10.71
C GLU A 172 11.22 7.31 -12.20
N ASN A 173 10.25 6.75 -12.93
CA ASN A 173 10.51 6.16 -14.24
C ASN A 173 9.94 6.94 -15.43
N TYR A 174 8.91 7.76 -15.20
CA TYR A 174 8.13 8.43 -16.24
C TYR A 174 8.05 9.94 -16.08
N TRP A 175 8.53 10.50 -14.96
CA TRP A 175 8.58 11.95 -14.76
C TRP A 175 9.51 12.62 -15.77
N ASN A 176 9.06 13.74 -16.32
CA ASN A 176 9.91 14.56 -17.16
C ASN A 176 10.96 15.26 -16.29
N LYS A 177 12.19 14.74 -16.30
CA LYS A 177 13.33 15.27 -15.52
C LYS A 177 13.71 16.73 -15.82
N LYS A 178 13.12 17.36 -16.85
CA LYS A 178 13.26 18.80 -17.10
C LYS A 178 12.39 19.66 -16.18
N ILE A 179 11.39 19.06 -15.53
CA ILE A 179 10.49 19.69 -14.57
C ILE A 179 10.98 19.32 -13.18
N ALA A 180 11.17 20.32 -12.32
CA ALA A 180 11.53 20.10 -10.93
C ALA A 180 10.46 19.24 -10.23
N LEU A 181 10.90 18.38 -9.31
CA LEU A 181 9.99 17.56 -8.53
C LEU A 181 9.15 18.45 -7.57
N PRO A 182 7.83 18.18 -7.44
CA PRO A 182 6.96 18.94 -6.56
C PRO A 182 7.25 18.62 -5.09
N GLN A 183 6.94 19.52 -4.15
CA GLN A 183 7.04 19.21 -2.72
C GLN A 183 5.89 18.34 -2.23
N LYS A 184 4.72 18.49 -2.86
CA LYS A 184 3.49 17.79 -2.50
C LYS A 184 2.93 17.02 -3.69
N VAL A 185 2.41 15.84 -3.40
CA VAL A 185 1.70 15.01 -4.38
C VAL A 185 0.30 14.73 -3.86
N SER A 186 -0.71 15.12 -4.62
CA SER A 186 -2.11 14.81 -4.33
C SER A 186 -2.64 13.81 -5.36
N ILE A 187 -3.30 12.76 -4.89
CA ILE A 187 -3.77 11.66 -5.71
C ILE A 187 -5.28 11.58 -5.59
N VAL A 188 -5.96 11.81 -6.69
CA VAL A 188 -7.40 11.57 -6.84
C VAL A 188 -7.58 10.09 -7.21
N PHE A 189 -7.97 9.30 -6.22
CA PHE A 189 -8.35 7.91 -6.41
C PHE A 189 -9.83 7.85 -6.79
N ASN A 190 -10.10 7.54 -8.05
CA ASN A 190 -11.47 7.57 -8.57
C ASN A 190 -12.02 6.16 -8.74
N VAL A 191 -13.19 5.92 -8.17
CA VAL A 191 -14.01 4.75 -8.44
C VAL A 191 -15.41 5.19 -8.85
N PRO A 192 -16.18 4.37 -9.58
CA PRO A 192 -17.53 4.74 -9.93
C PRO A 192 -18.34 5.15 -8.68
N ASN A 193 -18.90 6.36 -8.71
CA ASN A 193 -19.72 6.95 -7.64
C ASN A 193 -19.01 7.24 -6.30
N GLN A 194 -17.68 7.08 -6.20
CA GLN A 194 -16.92 7.50 -5.00
C GLN A 194 -15.53 8.02 -5.40
N GLY A 195 -15.10 9.11 -4.79
CA GLY A 195 -13.74 9.63 -4.95
C GLY A 195 -13.06 9.77 -3.59
N SER A 196 -11.77 9.46 -3.54
CA SER A 196 -10.93 9.73 -2.36
C SER A 196 -9.70 10.52 -2.80
N VAL A 197 -9.26 11.45 -1.97
CA VAL A 197 -8.02 12.21 -2.22
C VAL A 197 -7.01 11.84 -1.15
N TYR A 198 -5.82 11.45 -1.60
CA TYR A 198 -4.68 11.13 -0.75
C TYR A 198 -3.56 12.12 -1.01
N SER A 199 -2.96 12.69 0.03
CA SER A 199 -1.85 13.64 -0.10
C SER A 199 -0.60 13.08 0.54
N PHE A 200 0.53 13.28 -0.14
CA PHE A 200 1.85 12.80 0.26
C PHE A 200 2.87 13.92 0.12
N THR A 201 3.88 13.90 0.97
CA THR A 201 5.06 14.76 0.86
C THR A 201 6.15 14.01 0.09
N LEU A 202 6.81 14.72 -0.83
CA LEU A 202 7.87 14.16 -1.63
C LEU A 202 9.24 14.46 -1.01
N HIS A 203 10.06 13.42 -0.85
CA HIS A 203 11.45 13.54 -0.43
C HIS A 203 12.36 12.84 -1.43
N GLU A 204 13.39 13.54 -1.89
CA GLU A 204 14.45 12.93 -2.69
C GLU A 204 15.56 12.46 -1.75
N LYS A 205 15.89 11.17 -1.79
CA LYS A 205 16.95 10.59 -0.97
C LYS A 205 17.71 9.56 -1.78
N ASP A 206 19.03 9.73 -1.87
CA ASP A 206 19.93 8.80 -2.55
C ASP A 206 19.50 8.48 -4.01
N ASP A 207 19.12 9.52 -4.77
CA ASP A 207 18.57 9.43 -6.15
C ASP A 207 17.22 8.67 -6.29
N HIS A 208 16.55 8.37 -5.18
CA HIS A 208 15.22 7.77 -5.15
C HIS A 208 14.15 8.75 -4.68
N VAL A 209 12.93 8.58 -5.23
CA VAL A 209 11.78 9.39 -4.88
C VAL A 209 10.97 8.67 -3.81
N LEU A 210 10.91 9.26 -2.62
CA LEU A 210 10.13 8.74 -1.51
C LEU A 210 8.88 9.60 -1.29
N LEU A 211 7.73 8.93 -1.26
CA LEU A 211 6.49 9.53 -0.82
C LEU A 211 6.28 9.20 0.66
N GLU A 212 6.04 10.21 1.48
CA GLU A 212 5.65 10.06 2.89
C GLU A 212 4.23 10.55 3.08
N ASP A 213 3.50 9.92 4.00
CA ASP A 213 2.12 10.29 4.28
C ASP A 213 2.13 11.69 4.92
N HIS A 214 1.31 12.61 4.39
CA HIS A 214 1.24 13.99 4.87
C HIS A 214 0.51 14.08 6.23
#